data_AF-A0A3Q9DBP3-F1
#
_entry.id   AF-A0A3Q9DBP3-F1
#
_cell.length_a   1.000
_cell.length_b   1.000
_cell.length_c   1.000
_cell.angle_alpha   90.00
_cell.angle_beta   90.00
_cell.angle_gamma   90.00
#
_symmetry.space_group_name_H-M   'P 1'
#
loop_
_entity.id
_entity.type
_entity.pdbx_description
1 polymer ?
#
loop_
_entity_poly.entity_id
_entity_poly.type
_entity_poly.pdbx_seq_one_letter_code
_entity_poly.pdbx_strand_id
1 'polypeptide(L)' 'TELGMASQLLSKLGDHADKLQVVFITVDPKNDTVAKLKEYHKSFDARIQMLTGEEADIKSLVENYKVYVGDKKAS' A
#
# COMPACT_ATOMS: atom_id res chain seq x y z
N THR A 1 5.46 -8.22 -5.44
CA THR A 1 5.89 -9.32 -4.55
C THR A 1 5.96 -8.92 -3.08
N GLU A 2 5.92 -7.63 -2.72
CA GLU A 2 6.01 -7.18 -1.32
C GLU A 2 4.72 -7.36 -0.49
N LEU A 3 3.55 -7.04 -1.05
CA LEU A 3 2.27 -7.25 -0.35
C LEU A 3 1.99 -8.72 0.00
N GLY A 4 2.44 -9.65 -0.84
CA GLY A 4 2.33 -11.08 -0.56
C GLY A 4 3.14 -11.51 0.66
N MET A 5 4.35 -10.95 0.84
CA MET A 5 5.15 -11.17 2.04
C MET A 5 4.51 -10.54 3.28
N ALA A 6 3.98 -9.33 3.17
CA ALA A 6 3.26 -8.68 4.28
C ALA A 6 2.05 -9.50 4.74
N SER A 7 1.26 -10.01 3.79
CA SER A 7 0.12 -10.88 4.09
C SER A 7 0.56 -12.19 4.77
N GLN A 8 1.63 -12.83 4.31
CA GLN A 8 2.17 -14.03 4.98
C GLN A 8 2.71 -13.73 6.39
N LEU A 9 3.35 -12.58 6.59
CA LEU A 9 3.84 -12.16 7.90
C LEU A 9 2.67 -11.93 8.87
N LEU A 10 1.62 -11.24 8.42
CA LEU A 10 0.40 -11.02 9.21
C LEU A 10 -0.29 -12.34 9.58
N SER A 11 -0.35 -13.32 8.66
CA SER A 11 -0.87 -14.65 8.97
C SER A 11 0.00 -15.39 9.98
N LYS A 12 1.33 -15.25 9.92
CA LYS A 12 2.26 -15.88 10.88
C LYS A 12 2.24 -15.24 12.26
N LEU A 13 1.91 -13.96 12.35
CA LEU A 13 1.79 -13.22 13.61
C LEU A 13 0.52 -13.58 14.40
N GLY A 14 -0.50 -14.15 13.76
CA GLY A 14 -1.75 -14.55 14.42
C GLY A 14 -2.36 -13.38 15.20
N ASP A 15 -2.65 -13.60 16.48
CA ASP A 15 -3.24 -12.60 17.39
C ASP A 15 -2.34 -11.37 17.62
N HIS A 16 -1.03 -11.48 17.37
CA HIS A 16 -0.11 -10.34 17.49
C HIS A 16 -0.20 -9.37 16.31
N ALA A 17 -0.78 -9.78 15.18
CA ALA A 17 -0.91 -8.92 14.01
C ALA A 17 -1.89 -7.75 14.23
N ASP A 18 -2.76 -7.81 15.24
CA ASP A 18 -3.62 -6.69 15.63
C ASP A 18 -2.80 -5.50 16.16
N LYS A 19 -1.54 -5.73 16.56
CA LYS A 19 -0.61 -4.66 16.96
C LYS A 19 0.15 -4.04 15.78
N LEU A 20 -0.03 -4.58 14.56
CA LEU A 20 0.68 -4.13 13.36
C LEU A 20 -0.30 -3.63 12.31
N GLN A 21 -0.30 -2.32 12.09
CA GLN A 21 -1.07 -1.72 11.02
C GLN A 21 -0.22 -1.64 9.75
N VAL A 22 -0.60 -2.39 8.72
CA VAL A 22 0.05 -2.31 7.40
C VAL A 22 -0.77 -1.38 6.52
N VAL A 23 -0.12 -0.33 6.01
CA VAL A 23 -0.74 0.64 5.11
C VAL A 23 -0.02 0.56 3.76
N PHE A 24 -0.80 0.37 2.70
CA PHE A 24 -0.33 0.45 1.32
C PHE A 24 -0.82 1.76 0.72
N ILE A 25 0.09 2.59 0.24
CA ILE A 25 -0.24 3.86 -0.41
C ILE A 25 0.22 3.76 -1.85
N THR A 26 -0.70 3.96 -2.80
CA THR A 26 -0.31 4.03 -4.22
C THR A 26 0.47 5.31 -4.50
N VAL A 27 1.44 5.22 -5.40
CA VAL A 27 2.20 6.37 -5.92
C VAL A 27 1.63 6.88 -7.25
N ASP A 28 0.66 6.16 -7.85
CA ASP A 28 0.01 6.52 -9.12
C ASP A 28 -1.52 6.56 -8.95
N PRO A 29 -2.05 7.63 -8.30
CA PRO A 29 -3.48 7.76 -8.05
C PRO A 29 -4.31 7.93 -9.33
N LYS A 30 -3.69 8.32 -10.45
CA LYS A 30 -4.38 8.49 -11.74
C LYS A 30 -4.86 7.15 -12.29
N ASN A 31 -4.08 6.10 -12.07
CA ASN A 31 -4.41 4.75 -12.53
C ASN A 31 -5.06 3.90 -11.43
N ASP A 32 -4.66 4.09 -10.17
CA ASP A 32 -5.10 3.30 -9.01
C ASP A 32 -6.27 3.96 -8.27
N THR A 33 -7.46 3.83 -8.87
CA THR A 33 -8.71 4.24 -8.26
C THR A 33 -9.10 3.34 -7.09
N VAL A 34 -9.95 3.87 -6.19
CA VAL A 34 -10.50 3.11 -5.05
C VAL A 34 -11.12 1.78 -5.50
N ALA A 35 -11.80 1.76 -6.65
CA ALA A 35 -12.44 0.54 -7.16
C ALA A 35 -11.40 -0.54 -7.52
N LYS A 36 -10.32 -0.17 -8.22
CA LYS A 36 -9.25 -1.11 -8.57
C LYS A 36 -8.50 -1.59 -7.34
N LEU A 37 -8.17 -0.70 -6.41
CA LEU A 37 -7.52 -1.07 -5.16
C LEU A 37 -8.39 -2.01 -4.33
N LYS A 38 -9.72 -1.80 -4.34
CA LYS A 38 -10.65 -2.70 -3.65
C LYS A 38 -10.69 -4.10 -4.27
N GLU A 39 -10.59 -4.21 -5.59
CA GLU A 39 -10.45 -5.52 -6.24
C GLU A 39 -9.10 -6.16 -5.94
N TYR A 40 -8.03 -5.38 -5.99
CA TYR A 40 -6.68 -5.85 -5.66
C TYR A 40 -6.58 -6.32 -4.20
N HIS A 41 -7.21 -5.60 -3.27
CA HIS A 41 -7.28 -5.94 -1.85
C HIS A 41 -7.91 -7.32 -1.57
N LYS A 42 -8.85 -7.79 -2.40
CA LYS A 42 -9.48 -9.11 -2.23
C LYS A 42 -8.47 -10.27 -2.27
N SER A 43 -7.31 -10.05 -2.88
CA SER A 43 -6.24 -11.05 -2.96
C SER A 43 -5.26 -11.00 -1.78
N PHE A 44 -5.46 -10.09 -0.81
CA PHE A 44 -4.57 -9.90 0.33
C PHE A 44 -5.31 -9.95 1.68
N ASP A 45 -4.54 -9.85 2.76
CA ASP A 45 -5.08 -9.82 4.12
C ASP A 45 -5.90 -8.55 4.36
N ALA A 46 -7.10 -8.72 4.93
CA ALA A 46 -8.06 -7.64 5.16
C ALA A 46 -7.58 -6.54 6.13
N ARG A 47 -6.50 -6.81 6.89
CA ARG A 47 -5.88 -5.85 7.80
C ARG A 47 -5.01 -4.81 7.07
N ILE A 48 -4.73 -5.01 5.78
CA ILE A 48 -3.94 -4.09 4.97
C ILE A 48 -4.83 -2.93 4.51
N GLN A 49 -4.55 -1.72 4.99
CA GLN A 49 -5.26 -0.53 4.56
C GLN A 49 -4.66 0.00 3.25
N MET A 50 -5.41 -0.08 2.15
CA MET A 50 -5.02 0.50 0.87
C MET A 50 -5.56 1.92 0.74
N LEU A 51 -4.67 2.90 0.65
CA LEU A 51 -4.99 4.31 0.51
C LEU A 51 -4.62 4.81 -0.89
N THR A 52 -5.50 5.63 -1.43
CA THR A 52 -5.34 6.43 -2.66
C THR A 52 -5.96 7.80 -2.40
N GLY A 53 -5.61 8.80 -3.21
CA GLY A 53 -6.03 10.18 -2.98
C GLY A 53 -5.53 11.11 -4.07
N GLU A 54 -5.52 12.41 -3.79
CA GLU A 54 -5.01 13.41 -4.72
C GLU A 54 -3.48 13.29 -4.86
N GLU A 55 -2.98 13.56 -6.06
CA GLU A 55 -1.53 13.49 -6.37
C GLU A 55 -0.72 14.46 -5.49
N ALA A 56 -1.33 15.59 -5.10
CA ALA A 56 -0.73 16.56 -4.18
C ALA A 56 -0.53 15.99 -2.76
N ASP A 57 -1.52 15.23 -2.25
CA ASP A 57 -1.46 14.63 -0.91
C ASP A 57 -0.43 13.49 -0.88
N ILE A 58 -0.39 12.67 -1.93
CA ILE A 58 0.58 11.58 -2.07
C ILE A 58 2.00 12.14 -2.19
N LYS A 59 2.19 13.21 -2.98
CA LYS A 59 3.50 13.87 -3.12
C LYS A 59 3.99 14.44 -1.79
N SER A 60 3.11 15.12 -1.05
CA SER A 60 3.45 15.64 0.28
C SER A 60 3.81 14.51 1.26
N LEU A 61 3.09 13.38 1.19
CA LEU A 61 3.38 12.22 2.02
C LEU A 61 4.75 11.59 1.69
N VAL A 62 5.07 11.43 0.40
CA VAL A 62 6.35 10.89 -0.06
C VAL A 62 7.52 11.77 0.38
N GLU A 63 7.38 13.10 0.25
CA GLU A 63 8.38 14.07 0.70
C GLU A 63 8.59 14.02 2.23
N ASN A 64 7.50 13.87 3.01
CA ASN A 64 7.57 13.87 4.47
C ASN A 64 8.04 12.53 5.08
N TYR A 65 7.73 11.39 4.44
CA TYR A 65 8.04 10.07 4.98
C TYR A 65 9.41 9.50 4.57
N LYS A 66 10.25 10.27 3.84
CA LYS A 66 11.50 9.78 3.21
C LYS A 66 11.28 8.46 2.43
N VAL A 67 10.09 8.26 1.90
CA VAL A 67 9.76 7.06 1.13
C VAL A 67 10.41 7.24 -0.24
N TYR A 68 11.33 6.34 -0.57
CA TYR A 68 11.98 6.33 -1.88
C TYR A 68 11.00 5.76 -2.90
N VAL A 69 10.30 6.63 -3.61
CA VAL A 69 9.54 6.24 -4.80
C VAL A 69 10.53 6.19 -5.95
N GLY A 70 10.91 4.99 -6.35
CA GLY A 70 11.75 4.82 -7.54
C GLY A 70 10.99 5.34 -8.75
N ASP A 71 11.46 6.44 -9.34
CA ASP A 71 11.04 6.87 -10.67
C ASP A 71 11.15 5.66 -11.60
N LYS A 72 10.03 5.18 -12.14
CA LYS A 72 10.08 4.32 -13.32
C LYS A 72 10.56 5.17 -14.48
N LYS A 73 11.88 5.39 -14.56
CA LYS A 73 12.50 5.74 -15.83
C LYS A 73 12.26 4.59 -16.78
N ALA A 74 11.58 4.91 -17.86
CA ALA A 74 11.48 4.09 -19.05
C ALA A 74 12.86 3.54 -19.42
N SER A 75 12.92 2.24 -19.64
CA SER A 75 13.92 1.58 -20.47
C SER A 75 13.36 0.31 -21.07
#